data_AF-A0A367HZI6-F1
#
_entry.id   AF-A0A367HZI6-F1
#
_cell.length_a   1.000
_cell.length_b   1.000
_cell.length_c   1.000
_cell.angle_alpha   90.00
_cell.angle_beta   90.00
_cell.angle_gamma   90.00
#
_symmetry.space_group_name_H-M   'P 1'
#
loop_
_entity.id
_entity.type
_entity.pdbx_description
1 polymer ?
#
loop_
_entity_poly.entity_id
_entity_poly.type
_entity_poly.pdbx_seq_one_letter_code
_entity_poly.pdbx_strand_id
1 'polypeptide(L)'
;MTIFNSDEQELLERIRLAKAQSIAFLNSEKQPTKRMIGAPVKKKLNSKSGEECPICKEKMKLSKRRQTPLDNTEATVEHILDLALGGNNKLENFMIICNRCNEVNNQLMQEYLKIEIADKRLLIGSLDWRKELRTSEKKILKLFQYIEWCLKLGQDSAKGEFPEIDTLFSKYRYGKISPVLPIKSPSILIKIISYFGRLISGFGKSESKNLSNSSGPSVRMEETEQDSQRTPEEIDFTPEEFSRSILQMSREFPVFFGQTYGYLISKHSRFNLSNYNISPNEYLRLHCSDFLEIEERPDKVGQIHYWISPKKKAIGAKISLDASKIIEDSRKRAQKNSEKKIAKIRREFTNTNTHTIEDPKSRFRKLIFEIFSENETNRLSLSALGVRMSRKVQDEGYQNSKEYFQSVHGSSMTISDALNSYFTNEEIRFTGIPQIVNGMRTMKYTHVELHRRD
;
A
#
# COMPACT_ATOMS: atom_id res chain seq x y z
N MET A 1 20.55 -11.21 -22.89
CA MET A 1 20.28 -11.46 -21.46
C MET A 1 20.92 -10.30 -20.72
N THR A 2 20.15 -9.27 -20.39
CA THR A 2 20.69 -8.07 -19.73
C THR A 2 20.67 -8.33 -18.24
N ILE A 3 21.85 -8.45 -17.64
CA ILE A 3 22.00 -8.60 -16.19
C ILE A 3 21.62 -7.25 -15.60
N PHE A 4 20.40 -7.14 -15.05
CA PHE A 4 20.02 -5.97 -14.28
C PHE A 4 20.90 -5.92 -13.02
N ASN A 5 21.59 -4.79 -12.82
CA ASN A 5 22.44 -4.60 -11.66
C ASN A 5 21.56 -4.60 -10.39
N SER A 6 22.11 -4.99 -9.23
CA SER A 6 21.37 -5.04 -7.95
C SER A 6 20.61 -3.74 -7.64
N ASP A 7 21.22 -2.60 -8.01
CA ASP A 7 20.66 -1.26 -7.81
C ASP A 7 19.40 -0.98 -8.65
N GLU A 8 19.30 -1.60 -9.84
CA GLU A 8 18.14 -1.43 -10.72
C GLU A 8 16.93 -2.23 -10.22
N GLN A 9 17.16 -3.43 -9.71
CA GLN A 9 16.11 -4.22 -9.07
C GLN A 9 15.57 -3.53 -7.81
N GLU A 10 16.46 -2.94 -7.00
CA GLU A 10 16.05 -2.17 -5.83
C GLU A 10 15.22 -0.94 -6.23
N LEU A 11 15.63 -0.21 -7.27
CA LEU A 11 14.88 0.94 -7.80
C LEU A 11 13.48 0.53 -8.29
N LEU A 12 13.38 -0.56 -9.04
CA LEU A 12 12.10 -1.08 -9.54
C LEU A 12 11.17 -1.47 -8.39
N GLU A 13 11.69 -2.11 -7.33
CA GLU A 13 10.88 -2.44 -6.16
C GLU A 13 10.44 -1.18 -5.39
N ARG A 14 11.31 -0.17 -5.25
CA ARG A 14 10.94 1.12 -4.66
C ARG A 14 9.84 1.82 -5.46
N ILE A 15 9.90 1.78 -6.79
CA ILE A 15 8.85 2.27 -7.68
C ILE A 15 7.53 1.52 -7.44
N ARG A 16 7.58 0.19 -7.41
CA ARG A 16 6.39 -0.65 -7.17
C ARG A 16 5.73 -0.33 -5.83
N LEU A 17 6.53 -0.24 -4.76
CA LEU A 17 6.05 0.08 -3.42
C LEU A 17 5.48 1.50 -3.33
N ALA A 18 6.12 2.50 -3.94
CA ALA A 18 5.63 3.87 -3.95
C ALA A 18 4.28 4.01 -4.68
N LYS A 19 4.12 3.34 -5.84
CA LYS A 19 2.83 3.28 -6.55
C LYS A 19 1.74 2.63 -5.71
N ALA A 20 2.03 1.48 -5.09
CA ALA A 20 1.08 0.77 -4.24
C ALA A 20 0.68 1.62 -3.01
N GLN A 21 1.66 2.27 -2.36
CA GLN A 21 1.43 3.18 -1.25
C GLN A 21 0.55 4.36 -1.67
N SER A 22 0.79 4.93 -2.85
CA SER A 22 -0.04 6.03 -3.36
C SER A 22 -1.48 5.59 -3.61
N ILE A 23 -1.69 4.46 -4.28
CA ILE A 23 -3.03 3.90 -4.50
C ILE A 23 -3.76 3.62 -3.19
N ALA A 24 -3.08 3.04 -2.20
CA ALA A 24 -3.65 2.79 -0.88
C ALA A 24 -4.08 4.10 -0.20
N PHE A 25 -3.26 5.15 -0.31
CA PHE A 25 -3.57 6.47 0.23
C PHE A 25 -4.76 7.13 -0.48
N LEU A 26 -4.80 7.08 -1.82
CA LEU A 26 -5.90 7.60 -2.63
C LEU A 26 -7.25 6.96 -2.29
N ASN A 27 -7.25 5.68 -1.94
CA ASN A 27 -8.43 4.93 -1.53
C ASN A 27 -8.79 5.10 -0.05
N SER A 28 -7.95 5.80 0.72
CA SER A 28 -8.20 6.07 2.13
C SER A 28 -8.79 7.46 2.35
N GLU A 29 -9.51 7.63 3.45
CA GLU A 29 -9.99 8.94 3.92
C GLU A 29 -8.93 9.70 4.73
N LYS A 30 -7.71 9.16 4.84
CA LYS A 30 -6.64 9.77 5.63
C LYS A 30 -6.19 11.08 5.01
N GLN A 31 -6.03 12.11 5.84
CA GLN A 31 -5.41 13.36 5.39
C GLN A 31 -3.90 13.17 5.15
N PRO A 32 -3.27 13.98 4.27
CA PRO A 32 -1.83 14.00 4.14
C PRO A 32 -1.18 14.24 5.50
N THR A 33 -0.11 13.52 5.81
CA THR A 33 0.61 13.73 7.06
C THR A 33 1.19 15.15 7.06
N LYS A 34 1.20 15.84 8.22
CA LYS A 34 1.86 17.14 8.32
C LYS A 34 3.37 16.98 8.09
N ARG A 35 3.98 17.90 7.33
CA ARG A 35 5.43 17.91 7.09
C ARG A 35 6.18 18.03 8.40
N MET A 36 7.10 17.10 8.65
CA MET A 36 7.99 17.12 9.82
C MET A 36 9.41 16.77 9.39
N ILE A 37 10.37 17.64 9.71
CA ILE A 37 11.79 17.41 9.43
C ILE A 37 12.49 17.04 10.73
N GLY A 38 12.72 15.74 10.91
CA GLY A 38 13.40 15.19 12.09
C GLY A 38 14.90 15.52 12.15
N ALA A 39 15.51 15.32 13.32
CA ALA A 39 16.93 15.55 13.54
C ALA A 39 17.86 14.80 12.55
N PRO A 40 17.60 13.53 12.17
CA PRO A 40 18.43 12.84 11.16
C PRO A 40 18.45 13.54 9.81
N VAL A 41 17.30 14.08 9.39
CA VAL A 41 17.16 14.79 8.11
C VAL A 41 17.86 16.15 8.17
N LYS A 42 17.75 16.86 9.31
CA LYS A 42 18.52 18.09 9.53
C LYS A 42 20.04 17.86 9.50
N LYS A 43 20.51 16.74 10.09
CA LYS A 43 21.92 16.35 10.04
C LYS A 43 22.37 16.11 8.59
N LYS A 44 21.57 15.38 7.81
CA LYS A 44 21.82 15.16 6.38
C LYS A 44 21.82 16.48 5.59
N LEU A 45 20.89 17.39 5.89
CA LEU A 45 20.84 18.72 5.27
C LEU A 45 22.13 19.51 5.52
N ASN A 46 22.58 19.55 6.78
CA ASN A 46 23.79 20.28 7.17
C ASN A 46 25.05 19.73 6.49
N SER A 47 25.13 18.40 6.29
CA SER A 47 26.28 17.78 5.62
C SER A 47 26.33 18.04 4.11
N LYS A 48 25.23 18.52 3.50
CA LYS A 48 25.15 18.76 2.04
C LYS A 48 25.52 20.17 1.61
N SER A 49 25.92 21.04 2.54
CA SER A 49 26.41 22.38 2.19
C SER A 49 27.69 22.29 1.36
N GLY A 50 27.73 22.97 0.22
CA GLY A 50 28.85 22.95 -0.73
C GLY A 50 28.81 21.81 -1.75
N GLU A 51 27.92 20.83 -1.58
CA GLU A 51 27.70 19.78 -2.58
C GLU A 51 26.79 20.25 -3.73
N GLU A 52 26.87 19.57 -4.87
CA GLU A 52 26.02 19.85 -6.03
C GLU A 52 24.59 19.35 -5.82
N CYS A 53 23.61 20.15 -6.28
CA CYS A 53 22.23 19.71 -6.35
C CYS A 53 22.12 18.47 -7.27
N PRO A 54 21.52 17.36 -6.82
CA PRO A 54 21.51 16.13 -7.62
C PRO A 54 20.77 16.29 -8.96
N ILE A 55 19.87 17.27 -9.06
CA ILE A 55 19.06 17.55 -10.25
C ILE A 55 19.76 18.53 -11.21
N CYS A 56 20.06 19.75 -10.76
CA CYS A 56 20.58 20.80 -11.64
C CYS A 56 22.10 20.99 -11.58
N LYS A 57 22.81 20.23 -10.73
CA LYS A 57 24.27 20.24 -10.52
C LYS A 57 24.87 21.57 -10.01
N GLU A 58 24.06 22.61 -9.80
CA GLU A 58 24.52 23.84 -9.12
C GLU A 58 24.93 23.55 -7.67
N LYS A 59 26.03 24.14 -7.21
CA LYS A 59 26.48 24.02 -5.82
C LYS A 59 25.46 24.61 -4.86
N MET A 60 25.04 23.80 -3.89
CA MET A 60 24.12 24.21 -2.85
C MET A 60 24.84 24.93 -1.72
N LYS A 61 24.18 25.92 -1.12
CA LYS A 61 24.67 26.60 0.09
C LYS A 61 23.72 26.40 1.26
N LEU A 62 24.25 26.51 2.47
CA LEU A 62 23.43 26.54 3.68
C LEU A 62 23.76 27.80 4.48
N SER A 63 22.83 28.73 4.49
CA SER A 63 22.94 30.01 5.16
C SER A 63 22.72 29.83 6.67
N LYS A 64 23.63 30.39 7.48
CA LYS A 64 23.52 30.36 8.95
C LYS A 64 22.26 31.06 9.47
N ARG A 65 21.73 32.02 8.73
CA ARG A 65 20.44 32.68 8.98
C ARG A 65 19.51 32.43 7.80
N ARG A 66 18.30 31.97 8.07
CA ARG A 66 17.26 31.81 7.05
C ARG A 66 16.82 33.19 6.58
N GLN A 67 17.14 33.51 5.33
CA GLN A 67 16.59 34.68 4.64
C GLN A 67 15.24 34.29 4.02
N THR A 68 14.34 35.26 3.89
CA THR A 68 13.06 35.11 3.18
C THR A 68 12.96 36.26 2.17
N PRO A 69 12.81 35.99 0.86
CA PRO A 69 12.78 34.66 0.23
C PRO A 69 14.11 33.89 0.38
N LEU A 70 14.03 32.57 0.30
CA LEU A 70 15.21 31.71 0.29
C LEU A 70 15.97 31.89 -1.03
N ASP A 71 17.30 31.86 -0.97
CA ASP A 71 18.12 31.89 -2.18
C ASP A 71 17.89 30.64 -3.03
N ASN A 72 17.92 30.80 -4.36
CA ASN A 72 17.74 29.71 -5.33
C ASN A 72 18.65 28.50 -5.09
N THR A 73 19.89 28.74 -4.64
CA THR A 73 20.92 27.72 -4.37
C THR A 73 20.89 27.20 -2.93
N GLU A 74 20.01 27.73 -2.08
CA GLU A 74 19.91 27.28 -0.69
C GLU A 74 19.49 25.80 -0.64
N ALA A 75 20.17 24.98 0.16
CA ALA A 75 19.83 23.59 0.33
C ALA A 75 18.48 23.45 1.06
N THR A 76 17.58 22.67 0.47
CA THR A 76 16.25 22.38 1.02
C THR A 76 16.03 20.88 1.11
N VAL A 77 15.04 20.50 1.91
CA VAL A 77 14.62 19.10 2.08
C VAL A 77 13.38 18.88 1.24
N GLU A 78 13.41 17.90 0.35
CA GLU A 78 12.31 17.52 -0.51
C GLU A 78 11.87 16.08 -0.23
N HIS A 79 10.57 15.82 -0.26
CA HIS A 79 10.06 14.46 -0.20
C HIS A 79 10.18 13.79 -1.56
N ILE A 80 10.70 12.57 -1.62
CA ILE A 80 10.80 11.81 -2.88
C ILE A 80 9.39 11.45 -3.37
N LEU A 81 8.56 10.85 -2.50
CA LEU A 81 7.12 10.74 -2.69
C LEU A 81 6.42 11.80 -1.83
N ASP A 82 5.70 12.70 -2.48
CA ASP A 82 4.99 13.81 -1.82
C ASP A 82 3.94 13.29 -0.81
N LEU A 83 3.74 14.03 0.29
CA LEU A 83 2.79 13.67 1.34
C LEU A 83 1.33 13.68 0.85
N ALA A 84 1.00 14.54 -0.12
CA ALA A 84 -0.29 14.59 -0.81
C ALA A 84 -0.55 13.35 -1.69
N LEU A 85 0.50 12.57 -1.98
CA LEU A 85 0.44 11.31 -2.72
C LEU A 85 0.64 10.09 -1.82
N GLY A 86 0.59 10.26 -0.50
CA GLY A 86 0.73 9.19 0.49
C GLY A 86 2.14 8.97 1.00
N GLY A 87 3.09 9.87 0.68
CA GLY A 87 4.44 9.87 1.24
C GLY A 87 4.49 9.97 2.76
N ASN A 88 5.68 9.79 3.33
CA ASN A 88 5.90 9.83 4.78
C ASN A 88 7.13 10.68 5.17
N ASN A 89 7.27 10.96 6.48
CA ASN A 89 8.37 11.74 7.04
C ASN A 89 9.59 10.88 7.46
N LYS A 90 9.79 9.69 6.87
CA LYS A 90 10.97 8.86 7.15
C LYS A 90 12.18 9.33 6.33
N LEU A 91 13.38 9.09 6.86
CA LEU A 91 14.65 9.50 6.25
C LEU A 91 14.82 9.03 4.79
N GLU A 92 14.34 7.82 4.48
CA GLU A 92 14.38 7.21 3.14
C GLU A 92 13.55 7.95 2.09
N ASN A 93 12.53 8.72 2.52
CA ASN A 93 11.67 9.49 1.64
C ASN A 93 12.15 10.93 1.47
N PHE A 94 13.39 11.26 1.86
CA PHE A 94 13.93 12.61 1.73
C PHE A 94 15.14 12.70 0.79
N MET A 95 15.07 13.67 -0.12
CA MET A 95 16.16 14.16 -0.94
C MET A 95 16.55 15.58 -0.49
N ILE A 96 17.82 15.95 -0.68
CA ILE A 96 18.28 17.33 -0.49
C ILE A 96 18.58 17.91 -1.85
N ILE A 97 17.93 19.03 -2.16
CA ILE A 97 18.01 19.73 -3.44
C ILE A 97 18.06 21.24 -3.21
N CYS A 98 18.48 22.01 -4.21
CA CYS A 98 18.44 23.47 -4.11
C CYS A 98 16.99 23.98 -4.07
N ASN A 99 16.77 25.13 -3.43
CA ASN A 99 15.46 25.76 -3.29
C ASN A 99 14.76 25.94 -4.64
N ARG A 100 15.51 26.34 -5.68
CA ARG A 100 14.94 26.53 -7.01
C ARG A 100 14.38 25.23 -7.59
N CYS A 101 15.08 24.10 -7.43
CA CYS A 101 14.56 22.80 -7.88
C CYS A 101 13.35 22.35 -7.06
N ASN A 102 13.31 22.66 -5.76
CA ASN A 102 12.16 22.37 -4.91
C ASN A 102 10.91 23.15 -5.36
N GLU A 103 11.04 24.46 -5.58
CA GLU A 103 9.95 25.29 -6.10
C GLU A 103 9.45 24.78 -7.46
N VAL A 104 10.37 24.41 -8.36
CA VAL A 104 10.04 23.84 -9.66
C VAL A 104 9.30 22.51 -9.52
N ASN A 105 9.75 21.61 -8.64
CA ASN A 105 9.06 20.33 -8.40
C ASN A 105 7.62 20.52 -7.91
N ASN A 106 7.40 21.47 -7.00
CA ASN A 106 6.06 21.81 -6.53
C ASN A 106 5.18 22.33 -7.66
N GLN A 107 5.68 23.26 -8.47
CA GLN A 107 4.94 23.79 -9.62
C GLN A 107 4.65 22.70 -10.66
N LEU A 108 5.63 21.84 -10.92
CA LEU A 108 5.51 20.73 -11.86
C LEU A 108 4.43 19.75 -11.42
N MET A 109 4.43 19.33 -10.15
CA MET A 109 3.40 18.40 -9.63
C MET A 109 2.01 19.00 -9.83
N GLN A 110 1.87 20.27 -9.47
CA GLN A 110 0.63 21.01 -9.59
C GLN A 110 0.16 21.02 -11.05
N GLU A 111 1.01 21.32 -12.02
CA GLU A 111 0.65 21.38 -13.44
C GLU A 111 0.42 20.01 -14.07
N TYR A 112 1.29 19.04 -13.81
CA TYR A 112 1.30 17.75 -14.48
C TYR A 112 0.12 16.85 -14.03
N LEU A 113 -0.21 16.91 -12.74
CA LEU A 113 -1.30 16.16 -12.10
C LEU A 113 -2.55 17.02 -11.87
N LYS A 114 -2.70 18.14 -12.61
CA LYS A 114 -3.85 19.02 -12.50
C LYS A 114 -5.15 18.29 -12.85
N ILE A 115 -6.18 18.58 -12.08
CA ILE A 115 -7.55 18.14 -12.33
C ILE A 115 -8.45 19.34 -12.16
N GLU A 116 -9.28 19.58 -13.17
CA GLU A 116 -10.23 20.69 -13.23
C GLU A 116 -11.64 20.13 -13.41
N ILE A 117 -12.59 20.60 -12.59
CA ILE A 117 -14.02 20.29 -12.70
C ILE A 117 -14.76 21.63 -12.71
N ALA A 118 -15.60 21.87 -13.73
CA ALA A 118 -16.39 23.09 -13.85
C ALA A 118 -15.54 24.36 -13.64
N ASP A 119 -14.40 24.44 -14.34
CA ASP A 119 -13.40 25.52 -14.29
C ASP A 119 -12.77 25.77 -12.91
N LYS A 120 -12.97 24.87 -11.95
CA LYS A 120 -12.31 24.88 -10.64
C LYS A 120 -11.22 23.82 -10.59
N ARG A 121 -10.00 24.29 -10.36
CA ARG A 121 -8.84 23.42 -10.09
C ARG A 121 -8.99 22.78 -8.71
N LEU A 122 -8.95 21.46 -8.67
CA LEU A 122 -8.95 20.73 -7.41
C LEU A 122 -7.57 20.77 -6.75
N LEU A 123 -7.57 20.98 -5.42
CA LEU A 123 -6.33 20.96 -4.63
C LEU A 123 -5.76 19.54 -4.59
N ILE A 124 -4.50 19.37 -5.06
CA ILE A 124 -3.82 18.07 -5.01
C ILE A 124 -3.82 17.51 -3.58
N GLY A 125 -4.15 16.23 -3.45
CA GLY A 125 -4.23 15.53 -2.16
C GLY A 125 -5.53 15.72 -1.39
N SER A 126 -6.43 16.63 -1.80
CA SER A 126 -7.78 16.75 -1.24
C SER A 126 -8.65 15.53 -1.56
N LEU A 127 -9.68 15.27 -0.75
CA LEU A 127 -10.58 14.13 -0.97
C LEU A 127 -11.24 14.17 -2.37
N ASP A 128 -11.64 15.34 -2.84
CA ASP A 128 -12.27 15.51 -4.15
C ASP A 128 -11.27 15.26 -5.28
N TRP A 129 -10.04 15.78 -5.16
CA TRP A 129 -8.98 15.48 -6.12
C TRP A 129 -8.71 13.97 -6.19
N ARG A 130 -8.68 13.26 -5.06
CA ARG A 130 -8.47 11.80 -5.04
C ARG A 130 -9.62 11.02 -5.64
N LYS A 131 -10.87 11.44 -5.40
CA LYS A 131 -12.05 10.85 -6.02
C LYS A 131 -11.97 11.02 -7.53
N GLU A 132 -11.69 12.24 -8.00
CA GLU A 132 -11.63 12.55 -9.42
C GLU A 132 -10.41 11.95 -10.14
N LEU A 133 -9.28 11.78 -9.45
CA LEU A 133 -8.12 11.11 -10.04
C LEU A 133 -8.45 9.64 -10.37
N ARG A 134 -9.22 8.98 -9.50
CA ARG A 134 -9.60 7.57 -9.63
C ARG A 134 -10.66 7.30 -10.70
N THR A 135 -11.31 8.33 -11.24
CA THR A 135 -12.34 8.14 -12.29
C THR A 135 -11.74 7.78 -13.66
N SER A 136 -10.43 7.94 -13.85
CA SER A 136 -9.79 7.77 -15.14
C SER A 136 -8.46 7.03 -15.02
N GLU A 137 -8.35 5.92 -15.75
CA GLU A 137 -7.10 5.16 -15.88
C GLU A 137 -5.97 6.03 -16.43
N LYS A 138 -6.26 6.91 -17.39
CA LYS A 138 -5.28 7.87 -17.94
C LYS A 138 -4.69 8.76 -16.84
N LYS A 139 -5.51 9.23 -15.89
CA LYS A 139 -5.03 10.06 -14.77
C LYS A 139 -4.16 9.26 -13.79
N ILE A 140 -4.50 8.00 -13.54
CA ILE A 140 -3.68 7.08 -12.73
C ILE A 140 -2.34 6.79 -13.41
N LEU A 141 -2.33 6.60 -14.73
CA LEU A 141 -1.09 6.43 -15.49
C LEU A 141 -0.19 7.68 -15.41
N LYS A 142 -0.75 8.89 -15.49
CA LYS A 142 0.03 10.13 -15.26
C LYS A 142 0.60 10.16 -13.84
N LEU A 143 -0.17 9.79 -12.82
CA LEU A 143 0.35 9.68 -11.44
C LEU A 143 1.54 8.70 -11.37
N PHE A 144 1.43 7.54 -11.99
CA PHE A 144 2.51 6.55 -11.98
C PHE A 144 3.77 7.05 -12.69
N GLN A 145 3.63 7.71 -13.84
CA GLN A 145 4.75 8.35 -14.54
C GLN A 145 5.42 9.42 -13.66
N TYR A 146 4.63 10.23 -12.94
CA TYR A 146 5.15 11.20 -11.99
C TYR A 146 5.92 10.54 -10.83
N ILE A 147 5.37 9.50 -10.21
CA ILE A 147 6.03 8.77 -9.11
C ILE A 147 7.35 8.15 -9.57
N GLU A 148 7.36 7.54 -10.76
CA GLU A 148 8.58 6.98 -11.35
C GLU A 148 9.64 8.05 -11.58
N TRP A 149 9.25 9.17 -12.19
CA TRP A 149 10.14 10.30 -12.42
C TRP A 149 10.74 10.82 -11.10
N CYS A 150 9.93 10.99 -10.05
CA CYS A 150 10.39 11.40 -8.72
C CYS A 150 11.46 10.47 -8.13
N LEU A 151 11.30 9.15 -8.30
CA LEU A 151 12.25 8.15 -7.80
C LEU A 151 13.53 8.07 -8.63
N LYS A 152 13.46 8.49 -9.89
CA LYS A 152 14.60 8.59 -10.82
C LYS A 152 15.25 9.98 -10.85
N LEU A 153 14.76 10.93 -10.06
CA LEU A 153 15.29 12.30 -10.00
C LEU A 153 16.80 12.31 -9.74
N GLY A 154 17.52 13.03 -10.61
CA GLY A 154 18.97 13.19 -10.52
C GLY A 154 19.79 12.04 -11.11
N GLN A 155 19.14 11.00 -11.67
CA GLN A 155 19.81 9.97 -12.46
C GLN A 155 19.91 10.42 -13.92
N ASP A 156 21.14 10.51 -14.45
CA ASP A 156 21.35 10.90 -15.85
C ASP A 156 20.76 9.90 -16.84
N SER A 157 20.66 8.63 -16.46
CA SER A 157 20.04 7.56 -17.25
C SER A 157 18.54 7.76 -17.49
N ALA A 158 17.85 8.56 -16.66
CA ALA A 158 16.41 8.75 -16.75
C ALA A 158 16.00 9.94 -17.64
N LYS A 159 16.96 10.75 -18.11
CA LYS A 159 16.67 11.91 -18.96
C LYS A 159 15.97 11.46 -20.24
N GLY A 160 14.80 12.04 -20.55
CA GLY A 160 14.06 11.71 -21.76
C GLY A 160 13.24 10.43 -21.71
N GLU A 161 13.18 9.75 -20.56
CA GLU A 161 12.17 8.71 -20.32
C GLU A 161 10.77 9.32 -20.09
N PHE A 162 10.71 10.54 -19.56
CA PHE A 162 9.46 11.23 -19.22
C PHE A 162 9.37 12.58 -19.95
N PRO A 163 9.24 12.59 -21.29
CA PRO A 163 9.42 13.80 -22.09
C PRO A 163 8.45 14.94 -21.73
N GLU A 164 7.19 14.65 -21.37
CA GLU A 164 6.23 15.67 -20.91
C GLU A 164 6.71 16.31 -19.60
N ILE A 165 7.15 15.49 -18.64
CA ILE A 165 7.61 15.94 -17.33
C ILE A 165 8.93 16.71 -17.46
N ASP A 166 9.89 16.18 -18.22
CA ASP A 166 11.18 16.82 -18.45
C ASP A 166 11.05 18.16 -19.18
N THR A 167 10.10 18.26 -20.11
CA THR A 167 9.77 19.51 -20.81
C THR A 167 9.16 20.53 -19.85
N LEU A 168 8.22 20.12 -18.98
CA LEU A 168 7.65 20.99 -17.95
C LEU A 168 8.74 21.45 -16.96
N PHE A 169 9.59 20.54 -16.50
CA PHE A 169 10.70 20.85 -15.61
C PHE A 169 11.63 21.89 -16.24
N SER A 170 12.02 21.67 -17.50
CA SER A 170 12.89 22.60 -18.24
C SER A 170 12.26 23.98 -18.41
N LYS A 171 10.96 24.03 -18.70
CA LYS A 171 10.18 25.28 -18.79
C LYS A 171 10.25 26.06 -17.48
N TYR A 172 9.91 25.43 -16.36
CA TYR A 172 9.88 26.12 -15.05
C TYR A 172 11.29 26.44 -14.52
N ARG A 173 12.28 25.59 -14.79
CA ARG A 173 13.63 25.76 -14.28
C ARG A 173 14.47 26.76 -15.07
N TYR A 174 14.37 26.73 -16.39
CA TYR A 174 15.27 27.47 -17.30
C TYR A 174 14.54 28.50 -18.17
N GLY A 175 13.21 28.58 -18.10
CA GLY A 175 12.43 29.50 -18.94
C GLY A 175 12.44 29.12 -20.42
N LYS A 176 12.91 27.92 -20.78
CA LYS A 176 12.99 27.42 -22.16
C LYS A 176 12.08 26.22 -22.32
N ILE A 177 11.27 26.23 -23.38
CA ILE A 177 10.61 25.01 -23.86
C ILE A 177 11.65 24.27 -24.69
N SER A 178 12.36 23.35 -24.07
CA SER A 178 13.24 22.42 -24.77
C SER A 178 12.50 21.08 -24.82
N PRO A 179 11.82 20.74 -25.94
CA PRO A 179 11.16 19.46 -26.05
C PRO A 179 12.21 18.36 -25.93
N VAL A 180 12.14 17.61 -24.84
CA VAL A 180 13.04 16.48 -24.65
C VAL A 180 12.56 15.36 -25.57
N LEU A 181 13.38 15.01 -26.56
CA LEU A 181 13.06 13.92 -27.46
C LEU A 181 13.02 12.62 -26.66
N PRO A 182 12.01 11.77 -26.86
CA PRO A 182 11.94 10.48 -26.19
C PRO A 182 13.19 9.67 -26.56
N ILE A 183 13.90 9.15 -25.56
CA ILE A 183 14.91 8.13 -25.83
C ILE A 183 14.16 6.92 -26.41
N LYS A 184 14.61 6.41 -27.56
CA LYS A 184 14.21 5.08 -28.06
C LYS A 184 14.85 4.01 -27.16
N SER A 185 14.47 3.97 -25.89
CA SER A 185 14.62 2.77 -25.07
C SER A 185 13.41 1.88 -25.37
N PRO A 186 13.52 0.54 -25.28
CA PRO A 186 12.37 -0.33 -25.37
C PRO A 186 11.53 -0.08 -24.11
N SER A 187 10.72 0.96 -24.14
CA SER A 187 9.92 1.38 -23.02
C SER A 187 8.96 0.25 -22.68
N ILE A 188 9.12 -0.22 -21.45
CA ILE A 188 8.21 -1.12 -20.73
C ILE A 188 6.93 -0.31 -20.50
N LEU A 189 6.15 -0.11 -21.56
CA LEU A 189 5.02 0.80 -21.55
C LEU A 189 3.93 0.39 -22.54
N ILE A 190 3.59 -0.90 -22.61
CA ILE A 190 2.25 -1.37 -22.99
C ILE A 190 1.99 -2.70 -22.26
N LYS A 191 1.30 -2.68 -21.11
CA LYS A 191 0.45 -3.78 -20.55
C LYS A 191 -0.13 -3.48 -19.14
N ILE A 192 -0.67 -2.29 -18.90
CA ILE A 192 -1.59 -2.05 -17.77
C ILE A 192 -2.84 -1.36 -18.30
N ILE A 193 -3.61 -2.04 -19.16
CA ILE A 193 -4.85 -1.47 -19.74
C ILE A 193 -6.08 -2.39 -19.58
N SER A 194 -5.97 -3.60 -19.02
CA SER A 194 -7.15 -4.48 -18.86
C SER A 194 -7.65 -4.70 -17.42
N TYR A 195 -6.98 -4.15 -16.40
CA TYR A 195 -7.33 -4.49 -15.00
C TYR A 195 -8.11 -3.41 -14.24
N PHE A 196 -8.09 -2.14 -14.67
CA PHE A 196 -8.68 -1.05 -13.88
C PHE A 196 -10.12 -0.66 -14.28
N GLY A 197 -10.62 -1.16 -15.43
CA GLY A 197 -11.99 -0.90 -15.89
C GLY A 197 -13.12 -1.51 -15.02
N ARG A 198 -12.82 -2.42 -14.08
CA ARG A 198 -13.83 -3.05 -13.21
C ARG A 198 -13.91 -2.47 -11.79
N LEU A 199 -13.04 -1.52 -11.41
CA LEU A 199 -13.07 -0.90 -10.08
C LEU A 199 -13.86 0.42 -10.04
N ILE A 200 -14.29 0.95 -11.18
CA ILE A 200 -15.00 2.24 -11.28
C ILE A 200 -16.50 2.05 -11.63
N SER A 201 -16.91 0.91 -12.18
CA SER A 201 -18.31 0.62 -12.53
C SER A 201 -19.15 0.03 -11.37
N GLY A 202 -18.60 -0.04 -10.16
CA GLY A 202 -19.20 -0.72 -9.03
C GLY A 202 -19.97 0.14 -8.05
N PHE A 203 -20.41 1.37 -8.38
CA PHE A 203 -21.33 2.12 -7.51
C PHE A 203 -22.21 3.08 -8.33
N GLY A 204 -23.47 2.69 -8.48
CA GLY A 204 -24.57 3.57 -8.85
C GLY A 204 -25.12 3.38 -10.27
N LYS A 205 -26.14 2.52 -10.41
CA LYS A 205 -27.30 2.78 -11.26
C LYS A 205 -28.48 1.95 -10.77
N SER A 206 -29.49 2.66 -10.28
CA SER A 206 -30.83 2.16 -10.01
C SER A 206 -31.48 1.67 -11.31
N GLU A 207 -32.37 0.70 -11.16
CA GLU A 207 -33.17 0.07 -12.20
C GLU A 207 -33.93 1.06 -13.11
N SER A 208 -34.01 0.71 -14.40
CA SER A 208 -35.28 0.74 -15.13
C SER A 208 -35.18 -0.14 -16.39
N LYS A 209 -36.13 -1.08 -16.50
CA LYS A 209 -36.36 -2.01 -17.61
C LYS A 209 -36.85 -1.31 -18.88
N ASN A 210 -36.51 -1.82 -20.06
CA ASN A 210 -37.42 -2.53 -20.99
C ASN A 210 -36.89 -2.60 -22.45
N LEU A 211 -37.06 -3.79 -23.06
CA LEU A 211 -37.44 -4.15 -24.46
C LEU A 211 -36.84 -3.36 -25.65
N SER A 212 -36.55 -3.89 -26.84
CA SER A 212 -36.71 -5.21 -27.50
C SER A 212 -36.27 -5.05 -28.97
N ASN A 213 -35.82 -6.15 -29.61
CA ASN A 213 -35.85 -6.45 -31.06
C ASN A 213 -35.05 -5.51 -31.99
N SER A 214 -34.54 -5.85 -33.17
CA SER A 214 -34.32 -6.98 -34.10
C SER A 214 -33.34 -6.35 -35.14
N SER A 215 -32.51 -6.98 -35.96
CA SER A 215 -32.70 -7.97 -37.04
C SER A 215 -31.36 -7.96 -37.83
N GLY A 216 -30.97 -9.08 -38.48
CA GLY A 216 -29.78 -9.21 -39.35
C GLY A 216 -29.85 -8.38 -40.66
N PRO A 217 -28.94 -8.56 -41.66
CA PRO A 217 -28.56 -9.85 -42.29
C PRO A 217 -27.03 -10.08 -42.41
N SER A 218 -26.46 -11.31 -42.39
CA SER A 218 -26.42 -12.42 -43.37
C SER A 218 -25.72 -12.11 -44.71
N VAL A 219 -24.69 -12.94 -45.04
CA VAL A 219 -24.11 -13.40 -46.33
C VAL A 219 -22.62 -13.72 -46.07
N ARG A 220 -21.99 -14.86 -46.40
CA ARG A 220 -22.38 -16.15 -47.02
C ARG A 220 -21.22 -17.14 -46.83
N MET A 221 -21.63 -18.40 -46.63
CA MET A 221 -20.94 -19.69 -46.52
C MET A 221 -19.68 -19.92 -47.37
N GLU A 222 -18.77 -20.75 -46.82
CA GLU A 222 -18.41 -22.03 -47.46
C GLU A 222 -17.97 -23.03 -46.38
N GLU A 223 -18.84 -24.00 -46.10
CA GLU A 223 -18.53 -25.22 -45.38
C GLU A 223 -17.92 -26.23 -46.37
N THR A 224 -16.85 -26.88 -45.95
CA THR A 224 -16.53 -28.22 -46.42
C THR A 224 -16.40 -29.11 -45.18
N GLU A 225 -17.47 -29.85 -44.91
CA GLU A 225 -17.43 -31.02 -44.03
C GLU A 225 -16.72 -32.17 -44.75
N GLN A 226 -15.68 -32.71 -44.12
CA GLN A 226 -15.34 -34.12 -44.23
C GLN A 226 -15.18 -34.66 -42.81
N ASP A 227 -16.22 -35.39 -42.38
CA ASP A 227 -16.19 -36.31 -41.25
C ASP A 227 -15.46 -37.60 -41.66
N SER A 228 -14.48 -38.02 -40.88
CA SER A 228 -14.24 -39.42 -40.55
C SER A 228 -13.04 -39.53 -39.60
N GLN A 229 -13.35 -39.90 -38.36
CA GLN A 229 -12.54 -40.75 -37.49
C GLN A 229 -11.02 -40.51 -37.53
N ARG A 230 -10.54 -39.53 -36.75
CA ARG A 230 -9.15 -39.58 -36.26
C ARG A 230 -9.15 -40.10 -34.83
N THR A 231 -8.40 -41.17 -34.62
CA THR A 231 -7.85 -41.60 -33.33
C THR A 231 -7.39 -40.40 -32.50
N PRO A 232 -7.44 -40.43 -31.16
CA PRO A 232 -6.92 -39.35 -30.34
C PRO A 232 -5.48 -39.06 -30.78
N GLU A 233 -5.26 -37.96 -31.50
CA GLU A 233 -3.94 -37.58 -31.98
C GLU A 233 -3.08 -37.41 -30.74
N GLU A 234 -2.09 -38.30 -30.59
CA GLU A 234 -1.09 -38.22 -29.54
C GLU A 234 -0.44 -36.85 -29.64
N ILE A 235 -0.45 -36.08 -28.55
CA ILE A 235 0.03 -34.71 -28.53
C ILE A 235 1.46 -34.66 -29.09
N ASP A 236 1.70 -33.84 -30.12
CA ASP A 236 2.96 -33.74 -30.87
C ASP A 236 4.04 -32.89 -30.16
N PHE A 237 3.86 -32.62 -28.87
CA PHE A 237 4.79 -31.86 -28.03
C PHE A 237 4.85 -32.41 -26.61
N THR A 238 6.03 -32.29 -25.99
CA THR A 238 6.23 -32.73 -24.60
C THR A 238 5.78 -31.66 -23.60
N PRO A 239 5.47 -32.02 -22.35
CA PRO A 239 5.15 -31.03 -21.31
C PRO A 239 6.31 -30.07 -21.01
N GLU A 240 7.56 -30.51 -21.20
CA GLU A 240 8.74 -29.65 -21.07
C GLU A 240 8.80 -28.62 -22.21
N GLU A 241 8.57 -29.05 -23.45
CA GLU A 241 8.48 -28.14 -24.60
C GLU A 241 7.37 -27.12 -24.42
N PHE A 242 6.17 -27.57 -24.01
CA PHE A 242 5.05 -26.70 -23.68
C PHE A 242 5.43 -25.68 -22.60
N SER A 243 6.05 -26.14 -21.51
CA SER A 243 6.49 -25.31 -20.39
C SER A 243 7.55 -24.28 -20.80
N ARG A 244 8.53 -24.65 -21.63
CA ARG A 244 9.53 -23.70 -22.14
C ARG A 244 8.89 -22.67 -23.08
N SER A 245 8.03 -23.13 -24.01
CA SER A 245 7.38 -22.26 -24.98
C SER A 245 6.43 -21.26 -24.32
N ILE A 246 5.66 -21.68 -23.31
CA ILE A 246 4.77 -20.76 -22.58
C ILE A 246 5.56 -19.75 -21.75
N LEU A 247 6.69 -20.13 -21.15
CA LEU A 247 7.57 -19.19 -20.45
C LEU A 247 8.19 -18.15 -21.40
N GLN A 248 8.50 -18.51 -22.66
CA GLN A 248 9.03 -17.56 -23.65
C GLN A 248 8.05 -16.44 -24.03
N MET A 249 6.75 -16.64 -23.78
CA MET A 249 5.71 -15.65 -24.06
C MET A 249 5.67 -14.50 -23.05
N SER A 250 6.37 -14.64 -21.92
CA SER A 250 6.52 -13.60 -20.90
C SER A 250 7.98 -13.39 -20.53
N ARG A 251 8.35 -12.15 -20.20
CA ARG A 251 9.66 -11.83 -19.62
C ARG A 251 9.58 -11.58 -18.11
N GLU A 252 8.37 -11.59 -17.57
CA GLU A 252 8.05 -11.31 -16.17
C GLU A 252 7.28 -12.49 -15.57
N PHE A 253 7.66 -12.89 -14.36
CA PHE A 253 7.05 -14.01 -13.62
C PHE A 253 6.77 -13.60 -12.16
N PRO A 254 5.74 -14.15 -11.50
CA PRO A 254 4.77 -15.11 -12.04
C PRO A 254 3.81 -14.47 -13.06
N VAL A 255 3.49 -15.20 -14.13
CA VAL A 255 2.56 -14.72 -15.16
C VAL A 255 1.23 -15.46 -15.11
N PHE A 256 0.13 -14.76 -15.36
CA PHE A 256 -1.20 -15.38 -15.43
C PHE A 256 -1.29 -16.35 -16.62
N PHE A 257 -1.53 -17.64 -16.35
CA PHE A 257 -1.52 -18.70 -17.34
C PHE A 257 -2.53 -18.47 -18.46
N GLY A 258 -3.77 -18.07 -18.15
CA GLY A 258 -4.81 -17.92 -19.17
C GLY A 258 -4.45 -16.90 -20.26
N GLN A 259 -3.84 -15.78 -19.86
CA GLN A 259 -3.39 -14.76 -20.82
C GLN A 259 -2.18 -15.22 -21.63
N THR A 260 -1.20 -15.85 -20.98
CA THR A 260 0.03 -16.32 -21.64
C THR A 260 -0.23 -17.49 -22.58
N TYR A 261 -1.14 -18.39 -22.20
CA TYR A 261 -1.59 -19.50 -23.03
C TYR A 261 -2.34 -19.00 -24.27
N GLY A 262 -3.24 -18.02 -24.12
CA GLY A 262 -3.90 -17.36 -25.25
C GLY A 262 -2.90 -16.73 -26.25
N TYR A 263 -1.80 -16.16 -25.74
CA TYR A 263 -0.75 -15.62 -26.60
C TYR A 263 0.08 -16.74 -27.27
N LEU A 264 0.39 -17.81 -26.55
CA LEU A 264 1.12 -18.97 -27.07
C LEU A 264 0.41 -19.58 -28.28
N ILE A 265 -0.90 -19.87 -28.16
CA ILE A 265 -1.66 -20.50 -29.24
C ILE A 265 -1.89 -19.56 -30.44
N SER A 266 -1.84 -18.24 -30.22
CA SER A 266 -1.91 -17.25 -31.32
C SER A 266 -0.63 -17.22 -32.17
N LYS A 267 0.50 -17.65 -31.60
CA LYS A 267 1.83 -17.68 -32.27
C LYS A 267 2.23 -19.06 -32.73
N HIS A 268 1.82 -20.07 -31.98
CA HIS A 268 2.19 -21.47 -32.16
C HIS A 268 0.93 -22.32 -31.96
N SER A 269 0.08 -22.37 -32.98
CA SER A 269 -1.22 -23.05 -32.93
C SER A 269 -1.14 -24.53 -32.56
N ARG A 270 0.01 -25.18 -32.78
CA ARG A 270 0.27 -26.57 -32.34
C ARG A 270 0.07 -26.78 -30.84
N PHE A 271 0.30 -25.77 -30.00
CA PHE A 271 0.09 -25.88 -28.55
C PHE A 271 -1.38 -25.70 -28.13
N ASN A 272 -2.31 -25.60 -29.08
CA ASN A 272 -3.72 -25.45 -28.76
C ASN A 272 -4.33 -26.77 -28.28
N LEU A 273 -4.38 -26.96 -26.96
CA LEU A 273 -4.92 -28.14 -26.28
C LEU A 273 -6.39 -28.44 -26.61
N SER A 274 -7.18 -27.45 -27.07
CA SER A 274 -8.55 -27.71 -27.52
C SER A 274 -8.60 -28.59 -28.77
N ASN A 275 -7.56 -28.56 -29.61
CA ASN A 275 -7.46 -29.42 -30.79
C ASN A 275 -7.31 -30.91 -30.41
N TYR A 276 -6.89 -31.18 -29.17
CA TYR A 276 -6.69 -32.52 -28.62
C TYR A 276 -7.76 -32.89 -27.58
N ASN A 277 -8.84 -32.09 -27.46
CA ASN A 277 -9.88 -32.22 -26.44
C ASN A 277 -9.38 -32.18 -24.98
N ILE A 278 -8.31 -31.42 -24.71
CA ILE A 278 -7.69 -31.32 -23.38
C ILE A 278 -7.96 -29.95 -22.76
N SER A 279 -8.36 -29.95 -21.48
CA SER A 279 -8.51 -28.74 -20.68
C SER A 279 -7.15 -28.08 -20.39
N PRO A 280 -6.93 -26.81 -20.76
CA PRO A 280 -5.64 -26.15 -20.55
C PRO A 280 -5.19 -26.08 -19.08
N ASN A 281 -6.14 -25.82 -18.18
CA ASN A 281 -5.85 -25.76 -16.74
C ASN A 281 -5.51 -27.14 -16.16
N GLU A 282 -6.15 -28.19 -16.68
CA GLU A 282 -5.90 -29.57 -16.26
C GLU A 282 -4.52 -30.03 -16.76
N TYR A 283 -4.19 -29.78 -18.03
CA TYR A 283 -2.89 -30.10 -18.60
C TYR A 283 -1.75 -29.40 -17.86
N LEU A 284 -1.94 -28.11 -17.52
CA LEU A 284 -0.98 -27.35 -16.73
C LEU A 284 -0.68 -28.02 -15.38
N ARG A 285 -1.73 -28.43 -14.65
CA ARG A 285 -1.57 -29.02 -13.31
C ARG A 285 -0.98 -30.43 -13.36
N LEU A 286 -1.46 -31.26 -14.28
CA LEU A 286 -1.09 -32.68 -14.34
C LEU A 286 0.29 -32.91 -14.96
N HIS A 287 0.70 -32.07 -15.92
CA HIS A 287 1.89 -32.36 -16.74
C HIS A 287 3.01 -31.31 -16.63
N CYS A 288 2.73 -30.09 -16.14
CA CYS A 288 3.72 -29.00 -16.17
C CYS A 288 4.33 -28.65 -14.80
N SER A 289 3.84 -29.23 -13.70
CA SER A 289 4.33 -28.95 -12.33
C SER A 289 5.79 -29.40 -12.10
N ASP A 290 6.30 -30.31 -12.92
CA ASP A 290 7.70 -30.71 -12.90
C ASP A 290 8.64 -29.64 -13.45
N PHE A 291 8.14 -28.76 -14.32
CA PHE A 291 8.92 -27.74 -15.03
C PHE A 291 8.60 -26.30 -14.59
N LEU A 292 7.43 -26.09 -13.98
CA LEU A 292 6.91 -24.80 -13.57
C LEU A 292 6.61 -24.75 -12.07
N GLU A 293 6.84 -23.59 -11.46
CA GLU A 293 6.17 -23.25 -10.20
C GLU A 293 4.77 -22.73 -10.55
N ILE A 294 3.72 -23.37 -10.01
CA ILE A 294 2.32 -23.06 -10.28
C ILE A 294 1.67 -22.55 -8.99
N GLU A 295 1.12 -21.34 -9.02
CA GLU A 295 0.41 -20.71 -7.91
C GLU A 295 -1.08 -20.58 -8.24
N GLU A 296 -1.93 -21.09 -7.34
CA GLU A 296 -3.38 -20.96 -7.41
C GLU A 296 -3.84 -19.69 -6.71
N ARG A 297 -4.57 -18.83 -7.40
CA ARG A 297 -5.17 -17.63 -6.81
C ARG A 297 -6.67 -17.61 -7.10
N PRO A 298 -7.52 -17.76 -6.07
CA PRO A 298 -8.96 -17.61 -6.25
C PRO A 298 -9.31 -16.14 -6.51
N ASP A 299 -10.28 -15.91 -7.39
CA ASP A 299 -10.88 -14.60 -7.54
C ASP A 299 -11.93 -14.32 -6.46
N LYS A 300 -12.58 -13.16 -6.57
CA LYS A 300 -13.59 -12.70 -5.60
C LYS A 300 -14.85 -13.57 -5.57
N VAL A 301 -15.06 -14.44 -6.56
CA VAL A 301 -16.19 -15.38 -6.67
C VAL A 301 -15.74 -16.80 -6.29
N GLY A 302 -14.47 -16.98 -5.93
CA GLY A 302 -13.89 -18.28 -5.57
C GLY A 302 -13.40 -19.09 -6.77
N GLN A 303 -13.43 -18.56 -7.99
CA GLN A 303 -12.89 -19.26 -9.17
C GLN A 303 -11.36 -19.24 -9.13
N ILE A 304 -10.74 -20.42 -9.27
CA ILE A 304 -9.28 -20.58 -9.21
C ILE A 304 -8.65 -20.20 -10.56
N HIS A 305 -7.65 -19.31 -10.48
CA HIS A 305 -6.84 -18.87 -11.60
C HIS A 305 -5.37 -19.23 -11.34
N TYR A 306 -4.60 -19.56 -12.38
CA TYR A 306 -3.23 -20.09 -12.25
C TYR A 306 -2.16 -19.09 -12.68
N TRP A 307 -1.12 -18.97 -11.88
CA TRP A 307 0.08 -18.18 -12.15
C TRP A 307 1.29 -19.10 -12.26
N ILE A 308 2.12 -18.90 -13.29
CA ILE A 308 3.26 -19.79 -13.60
C ILE A 308 4.59 -19.03 -13.54
N SER A 309 5.64 -19.71 -13.04
CA SER A 309 7.02 -19.22 -13.02
C SER A 309 8.03 -20.32 -13.40
N PRO A 310 9.25 -19.97 -13.84
CA PRO A 310 10.32 -20.94 -14.05
C PRO A 310 10.68 -21.63 -12.74
N LYS A 311 10.75 -22.96 -12.75
CA LYS A 311 11.19 -23.74 -11.59
C LYS A 311 12.70 -23.54 -11.39
N LYS A 312 13.11 -23.09 -10.21
CA LYS A 312 14.53 -22.86 -9.90
C LYS A 312 15.28 -24.20 -9.90
N LYS A 313 16.20 -24.41 -10.85
CA LYS A 313 17.13 -25.57 -10.79
C LYS A 313 18.05 -25.39 -9.59
N ALA A 314 18.01 -26.34 -8.65
CA ALA A 314 18.99 -26.43 -7.58
C ALA A 314 20.36 -26.78 -8.18
N ILE A 315 21.28 -25.82 -8.18
CA ILE A 315 22.68 -26.06 -8.52
C ILE A 315 23.42 -26.42 -7.23
N GLY A 316 23.66 -27.71 -6.99
CA GLY A 316 24.81 -28.16 -6.19
C GLY A 316 26.09 -28.01 -7.03
N ALA A 317 27.31 -27.86 -6.51
CA ALA A 317 27.83 -28.07 -5.17
C ALA A 317 29.19 -27.32 -5.00
N LYS A 318 29.65 -27.29 -3.74
CA LYS A 318 30.99 -26.90 -3.24
C LYS A 318 31.35 -25.41 -3.25
N ILE A 319 31.13 -24.76 -2.11
CA ILE A 319 32.19 -24.26 -1.22
C ILE A 319 31.59 -23.96 0.17
N SER A 320 32.27 -24.50 1.19
CA SER A 320 32.26 -24.12 2.61
C SER A 320 31.02 -24.42 3.47
N LEU A 321 31.15 -25.52 4.22
CA LEU A 321 30.24 -26.07 5.24
C LEU A 321 29.87 -25.09 6.38
N ASP A 322 30.60 -23.98 6.56
CA ASP A 322 30.36 -23.03 7.66
C ASP A 322 29.27 -21.99 7.34
N ALA A 323 29.13 -21.60 6.07
CA ALA A 323 28.08 -20.67 5.67
C ALA A 323 26.68 -21.30 5.78
N SER A 324 26.56 -22.61 5.51
CA SER A 324 25.30 -23.33 5.61
C SER A 324 24.76 -23.37 7.04
N LYS A 325 25.63 -23.52 8.05
CA LYS A 325 25.20 -23.51 9.46
C LYS A 325 24.77 -22.11 9.92
N ILE A 326 25.49 -21.07 9.48
CA ILE A 326 25.14 -19.66 9.77
C ILE A 326 23.82 -19.26 9.08
N ILE A 327 23.61 -19.70 7.84
CA ILE A 327 22.38 -19.45 7.07
C ILE A 327 21.21 -20.25 7.64
N GLU A 328 21.44 -21.51 8.04
CA GLU A 328 20.43 -22.36 8.69
C GLU A 328 20.02 -21.78 10.05
N ASP A 329 20.97 -21.31 10.86
CA ASP A 329 20.69 -20.65 12.14
C ASP A 329 20.00 -19.29 11.97
N SER A 330 20.33 -18.57 10.90
CA SER A 330 19.66 -17.32 10.53
C SER A 330 18.25 -17.57 10.01
N ARG A 331 18.03 -18.64 9.24
CA ARG A 331 16.70 -19.12 8.80
C ARG A 331 15.88 -19.60 9.99
N LYS A 332 16.44 -20.40 10.90
CA LYS A 332 15.75 -20.83 12.13
C LYS A 332 15.41 -19.64 13.03
N ARG A 333 16.27 -18.62 13.12
CA ARG A 333 15.94 -17.37 13.83
C ARG A 333 14.88 -16.54 13.12
N ALA A 334 14.96 -16.40 11.80
CA ALA A 334 13.97 -15.67 11.00
C ALA A 334 12.61 -16.39 11.00
N GLN A 335 12.61 -17.72 10.99
CA GLN A 335 11.44 -18.58 11.06
C GLN A 335 10.86 -18.59 12.47
N LYS A 336 11.67 -18.66 13.52
CA LYS A 336 11.19 -18.47 14.90
C LYS A 336 10.64 -17.06 15.13
N ASN A 337 11.20 -16.03 14.48
CA ASN A 337 10.69 -14.66 14.55
C ASN A 337 9.43 -14.47 13.70
N SER A 338 9.32 -15.11 12.53
CA SER A 338 8.12 -15.09 11.70
C SER A 338 7.02 -15.90 12.34
N GLU A 339 7.30 -17.04 12.96
CA GLU A 339 6.37 -17.85 13.75
C GLU A 339 5.93 -17.10 15.00
N LYS A 340 6.82 -16.38 15.69
CA LYS A 340 6.42 -15.48 16.79
C LYS A 340 5.56 -14.32 16.30
N LYS A 341 5.85 -13.77 15.12
CA LYS A 341 5.08 -12.66 14.51
C LYS A 341 3.74 -13.14 13.96
N ILE A 342 3.67 -14.36 13.40
CA ILE A 342 2.46 -15.04 12.96
C ILE A 342 1.66 -15.54 14.15
N ALA A 343 2.28 -15.97 15.25
CA ALA A 343 1.60 -16.28 16.50
C ALA A 343 1.08 -15.01 17.19
N LYS A 344 1.79 -13.88 17.08
CA LYS A 344 1.31 -12.57 17.52
C LYS A 344 0.15 -12.08 16.66
N ILE A 345 0.27 -12.18 15.32
CA ILE A 345 -0.81 -11.86 14.38
C ILE A 345 -1.98 -12.81 14.58
N ARG A 346 -1.77 -14.11 14.82
CA ARG A 346 -2.84 -15.07 15.14
C ARG A 346 -3.49 -14.75 16.47
N ARG A 347 -2.75 -14.34 17.52
CA ARG A 347 -3.31 -13.84 18.79
C ARG A 347 -4.12 -12.55 18.60
N GLU A 348 -3.62 -11.63 17.77
CA GLU A 348 -4.32 -10.40 17.37
C GLU A 348 -5.58 -10.71 16.55
N PHE A 349 -5.54 -11.73 15.67
CA PHE A 349 -6.67 -12.15 14.81
C PHE A 349 -7.71 -13.00 15.55
N THR A 350 -7.31 -13.84 16.51
CA THR A 350 -8.24 -14.54 17.40
C THR A 350 -8.90 -13.59 18.39
N ASN A 351 -8.26 -12.47 18.76
CA ASN A 351 -8.88 -11.43 19.59
C ASN A 351 -9.84 -10.52 18.83
N THR A 352 -9.76 -10.43 17.49
CA THR A 352 -10.69 -9.61 16.70
C THR A 352 -11.98 -10.32 16.27
N ASN A 353 -12.07 -11.65 16.41
CA ASN A 353 -13.24 -12.41 15.93
C ASN A 353 -14.14 -12.98 17.05
N THR A 354 -13.99 -12.53 18.30
CA THR A 354 -14.94 -12.81 19.40
C THR A 354 -15.65 -11.58 19.95
N HIS A 355 -15.41 -10.38 19.42
CA HIS A 355 -16.28 -9.25 19.72
C HIS A 355 -17.47 -9.24 18.78
N THR A 356 -18.48 -10.04 19.13
CA THR A 356 -19.86 -9.53 19.11
C THR A 356 -19.81 -8.10 19.63
N ILE A 357 -20.44 -7.16 18.91
CA ILE A 357 -20.49 -5.72 19.24
C ILE A 357 -20.99 -5.59 20.69
N GLU A 358 -20.08 -5.55 21.65
CA GLU A 358 -20.37 -5.37 23.07
C GLU A 358 -20.51 -3.86 23.25
N ASP A 359 -21.69 -3.43 23.70
CA ASP A 359 -22.01 -2.02 23.92
C ASP A 359 -20.88 -1.32 24.72
N PRO A 360 -20.39 -0.15 24.27
CA PRO A 360 -19.40 0.68 24.96
C PRO A 360 -19.54 0.76 26.49
N LYS A 361 -20.77 0.95 26.97
CA LYS A 361 -21.08 1.03 28.39
C LYS A 361 -20.96 -0.34 29.05
N SER A 362 -21.45 -1.41 28.41
CA SER A 362 -21.27 -2.79 28.87
C SER A 362 -19.80 -3.17 29.01
N ARG A 363 -18.95 -2.86 28.01
CA ARG A 363 -17.52 -3.19 28.06
C ARG A 363 -16.81 -2.40 29.16
N PHE A 364 -17.08 -1.09 29.30
CA PHE A 364 -16.51 -0.31 30.37
C PHE A 364 -16.89 -0.85 31.75
N ARG A 365 -18.17 -1.20 31.95
CA ARG A 365 -18.64 -1.78 33.21
C ARG A 365 -17.92 -3.08 33.54
N LYS A 366 -17.76 -3.97 32.55
CA LYS A 366 -17.02 -5.23 32.68
C LYS A 366 -15.56 -5.01 33.08
N LEU A 367 -14.88 -4.04 32.48
CA LEU A 367 -13.51 -3.68 32.85
C LEU A 367 -13.39 -3.21 34.31
N ILE A 368 -14.34 -2.39 34.78
CA ILE A 368 -14.38 -1.97 36.17
C ILE A 368 -14.60 -3.17 37.11
N PHE A 369 -15.55 -4.07 36.79
CA PHE A 369 -15.77 -5.28 37.57
C PHE A 369 -14.53 -6.19 37.63
N GLU A 370 -13.83 -6.39 36.50
CA GLU A 370 -12.57 -7.14 36.46
C GLU A 370 -11.49 -6.51 37.35
N ILE A 371 -11.35 -5.18 37.33
CA ILE A 371 -10.34 -4.49 38.16
C ILE A 371 -10.65 -4.63 39.66
N PHE A 372 -11.93 -4.60 40.05
CA PHE A 372 -12.35 -4.79 41.42
C PHE A 372 -12.34 -6.26 41.87
N SER A 373 -12.52 -7.23 40.96
CA SER A 373 -12.40 -8.66 41.28
C SER A 373 -10.94 -9.07 41.52
N GLU A 374 -9.99 -8.42 40.85
CA GLU A 374 -8.55 -8.54 41.08
C GLU A 374 -8.07 -7.78 42.33
N ASN A 375 -8.93 -7.00 42.97
CA ASN A 375 -8.58 -6.25 44.18
C ASN A 375 -9.10 -6.95 45.44
N GLU A 376 -8.26 -7.01 46.47
CA GLU A 376 -8.62 -7.62 47.76
C GLU A 376 -9.79 -6.89 48.45
N THR A 377 -9.93 -5.60 48.20
CA THR A 377 -11.01 -4.77 48.76
C THR A 377 -11.91 -4.24 47.65
N ASN A 378 -13.17 -3.97 47.98
CA ASN A 378 -14.08 -3.29 47.05
C ASN A 378 -13.81 -1.77 46.99
N ARG A 379 -12.64 -1.30 47.41
CA ARG A 379 -12.26 0.12 47.50
C ARG A 379 -10.94 0.38 46.79
N LEU A 380 -10.93 1.32 45.85
CA LEU A 380 -9.73 1.73 45.12
C LEU A 380 -9.58 3.24 45.09
N SER A 381 -8.34 3.73 45.12
CA SER A 381 -8.08 5.13 44.79
C SER A 381 -8.35 5.37 43.30
N LEU A 382 -8.85 6.55 42.95
CA LEU A 382 -9.12 6.92 41.55
C LEU A 382 -7.85 6.86 40.68
N SER A 383 -6.69 7.16 41.26
CA SER A 383 -5.40 7.02 40.58
C SER A 383 -5.04 5.55 40.34
N ALA A 384 -5.20 4.67 41.33
CA ALA A 384 -4.95 3.24 41.17
C ALA A 384 -5.92 2.62 40.15
N LEU A 385 -7.20 3.00 40.20
CA LEU A 385 -8.19 2.59 39.22
C LEU A 385 -7.78 3.04 37.81
N GLY A 386 -7.28 4.26 37.66
CA GLY A 386 -6.82 4.76 36.35
C GLY A 386 -5.59 4.06 35.79
N VAL A 387 -4.64 3.68 36.65
CA VAL A 387 -3.48 2.89 36.24
C VAL A 387 -3.92 1.48 35.82
N ARG A 388 -4.78 0.82 36.61
CA ARG A 388 -5.27 -0.53 36.30
C ARG A 388 -6.14 -0.56 35.04
N MET A 389 -7.02 0.42 34.88
CA MET A 389 -7.81 0.61 33.66
C MET A 389 -6.90 0.79 32.45
N SER A 390 -5.86 1.63 32.55
CA SER A 390 -4.92 1.84 31.45
C SER A 390 -4.20 0.56 31.05
N ARG A 391 -3.85 -0.33 32.00
CA ARG A 391 -3.27 -1.64 31.70
C ARG A 391 -4.27 -2.56 30.99
N LYS A 392 -5.50 -2.65 31.50
CA LYS A 392 -6.55 -3.48 30.90
C LYS A 392 -6.87 -3.09 29.47
N VAL A 393 -7.01 -1.79 29.18
CA VAL A 393 -7.24 -1.34 27.80
C VAL A 393 -5.99 -1.43 26.92
N GLN A 394 -4.79 -1.47 27.50
CA GLN A 394 -3.56 -1.79 26.77
C GLN A 394 -3.54 -3.25 26.30
N ASP A 395 -4.07 -4.17 27.11
CA ASP A 395 -4.27 -5.56 26.70
C ASP A 395 -5.29 -5.68 25.55
N GLU A 396 -6.20 -4.71 25.41
CA GLU A 396 -7.14 -4.57 24.29
C GLU A 396 -6.57 -3.79 23.08
N GLY A 397 -5.33 -3.31 23.16
CA GLY A 397 -4.65 -2.62 22.05
C GLY A 397 -4.73 -1.10 22.04
N TYR A 398 -5.31 -0.48 23.08
CA TYR A 398 -5.29 0.98 23.26
C TYR A 398 -4.00 1.44 23.97
N GLN A 399 -3.41 2.57 23.60
CA GLN A 399 -2.19 3.09 24.25
C GLN A 399 -2.41 3.46 25.72
N ASN A 400 -3.62 3.89 26.08
CA ASN A 400 -4.02 4.27 27.45
C ASN A 400 -5.54 4.48 27.54
N SER A 401 -6.04 4.71 28.77
CA SER A 401 -7.45 5.00 29.03
C SER A 401 -7.99 6.23 28.27
N LYS A 402 -7.16 7.24 28.00
CA LYS A 402 -7.58 8.42 27.23
C LYS A 402 -7.85 8.08 25.77
N GLU A 403 -7.02 7.26 25.13
CA GLU A 403 -7.28 6.78 23.76
C GLU A 403 -8.51 5.87 23.71
N TYR A 404 -8.68 4.99 24.71
CA TYR A 404 -9.88 4.17 24.86
C TYR A 404 -11.15 5.04 24.88
N PHE A 405 -11.23 6.03 25.78
CA PHE A 405 -12.40 6.91 25.84
C PHE A 405 -12.60 7.74 24.56
N GLN A 406 -11.52 8.22 23.94
CA GLN A 406 -11.60 8.97 22.68
C GLN A 406 -12.13 8.10 21.53
N SER A 407 -11.72 6.83 21.47
CA SER A 407 -12.17 5.87 20.46
C SER A 407 -13.63 5.47 20.65
N VAL A 408 -14.07 5.36 21.90
CA VAL A 408 -15.38 4.80 22.26
C VAL A 408 -16.47 5.88 22.35
N HIS A 409 -16.12 7.11 22.75
CA HIS A 409 -17.08 8.21 22.98
C HIS A 409 -16.85 9.44 22.09
N GLY A 410 -15.84 9.43 21.20
CA GLY A 410 -15.52 10.56 20.33
C GLY A 410 -14.97 11.80 21.06
N SER A 411 -14.81 11.74 22.38
CA SER A 411 -14.32 12.83 23.22
C SER A 411 -13.49 12.30 24.40
N SER A 412 -12.59 13.14 24.92
CA SER A 412 -11.80 12.78 26.10
C SER A 412 -12.66 12.88 27.35
N MET A 413 -12.93 11.74 27.98
CA MET A 413 -13.68 11.64 29.24
C MET A 413 -12.73 11.23 30.38
N THR A 414 -12.95 11.72 31.60
CA THR A 414 -12.21 11.23 32.76
C THR A 414 -12.85 9.94 33.31
N ILE A 415 -12.08 9.14 34.06
CA ILE A 415 -12.62 7.92 34.67
C ILE A 415 -13.75 8.24 35.64
N SER A 416 -13.65 9.35 36.38
CA SER A 416 -14.72 9.80 37.27
C SER A 416 -15.99 10.14 36.51
N ASP A 417 -15.88 10.80 35.35
CA ASP A 417 -17.03 11.13 34.50
C ASP A 417 -17.68 9.86 33.93
N ALA A 418 -16.86 8.90 33.51
CA ALA A 418 -17.34 7.61 32.99
C ALA A 418 -18.04 6.79 34.08
N LEU A 419 -17.47 6.75 35.28
CA LEU A 419 -18.08 6.09 36.45
C LEU A 419 -19.44 6.70 36.80
N ASN A 420 -19.52 8.04 36.88
CA ASN A 420 -20.79 8.75 37.11
C ASN A 420 -21.82 8.52 36.00
N SER A 421 -21.37 8.29 34.76
CA SER A 421 -22.27 8.11 33.61
C SER A 421 -22.76 6.66 33.46
N TYR A 422 -21.97 5.68 33.91
CA TYR A 422 -22.20 4.27 33.61
C TYR A 422 -22.57 3.41 34.80
N PHE A 423 -22.50 3.94 36.01
CA PHE A 423 -22.90 3.27 37.24
C PHE A 423 -23.89 4.12 38.04
N THR A 424 -24.78 3.48 38.77
CA THR A 424 -25.69 4.16 39.69
C THR A 424 -25.02 4.42 41.04
N ASN A 425 -25.59 5.34 41.83
CA ASN A 425 -25.15 5.60 43.21
C ASN A 425 -25.32 4.40 44.15
N GLU A 426 -26.09 3.38 43.75
CA GLU A 426 -26.21 2.11 44.47
C GLU A 426 -25.09 1.13 44.12
N GLU A 427 -24.48 1.28 42.95
CA GLU A 427 -23.40 0.42 42.47
C GLU A 427 -22.02 0.94 42.87
N ILE A 428 -21.82 2.27 42.82
CA ILE A 428 -20.56 2.89 43.19
C ILE A 428 -20.74 4.05 44.17
N ARG A 429 -19.77 4.23 45.06
CA ARG A 429 -19.69 5.37 45.97
C ARG A 429 -18.33 6.03 45.88
N PHE A 430 -18.31 7.33 45.66
CA PHE A 430 -17.08 8.11 45.76
C PHE A 430 -16.82 8.50 47.22
N THR A 431 -15.63 8.18 47.72
CA THR A 431 -15.18 8.62 49.05
C THR A 431 -13.96 9.54 48.92
N GLY A 432 -13.85 10.50 49.83
CA GLY A 432 -12.97 11.64 49.64
C GLY A 432 -12.62 12.35 50.92
N ILE A 433 -11.76 13.35 50.80
CA ILE A 433 -11.35 14.20 51.92
C ILE A 433 -12.06 15.55 51.75
N PRO A 434 -12.69 16.10 52.80
CA PRO A 434 -13.20 17.47 52.77
C PRO A 434 -12.06 18.45 52.50
N GLN A 435 -12.26 19.37 51.57
CA GLN A 435 -11.32 20.45 51.26
C GLN A 435 -12.07 21.78 51.17
N ILE A 436 -11.37 22.88 51.43
CA ILE A 436 -11.93 24.21 51.25
C ILE A 436 -11.41 24.75 49.92
N VAL A 437 -12.32 25.02 48.99
CA VAL A 437 -12.01 25.64 47.70
C VAL A 437 -12.83 26.93 47.63
N ASN A 438 -12.15 28.08 47.51
CA ASN A 438 -12.77 29.41 47.49
C ASN A 438 -13.72 29.67 48.67
N GLY A 439 -13.36 29.24 49.88
CA GLY A 439 -14.19 29.42 51.09
C GLY A 439 -15.37 28.45 51.22
N MET A 440 -15.63 27.61 50.21
CA MET A 440 -16.67 26.57 50.26
C MET A 440 -16.09 25.20 50.60
N ARG A 441 -16.76 24.49 51.52
CA ARG A 441 -16.42 23.11 51.85
C ARG A 441 -16.86 22.20 50.70
N THR A 442 -15.90 21.65 49.98
CA THR A 442 -16.11 20.70 48.87
C THR A 442 -15.48 19.36 49.19
N MET A 443 -15.94 18.28 48.56
CA MET A 443 -15.36 16.95 48.73
C MET A 443 -14.38 16.66 47.59
N LYS A 444 -13.11 16.41 47.92
CA LYS A 444 -12.15 15.85 46.96
C LYS A 444 -12.31 14.35 46.94
N TYR A 445 -13.02 13.83 45.95
CA TYR A 445 -13.09 12.39 45.75
C TYR A 445 -11.72 11.85 45.41
N THR A 446 -11.26 10.89 46.21
CA THR A 446 -9.94 10.25 46.08
C THR A 446 -10.07 8.75 45.88
N HIS A 447 -11.20 8.18 46.28
CA HIS A 447 -11.48 6.76 46.23
C HIS A 447 -12.87 6.49 45.64
N VAL A 448 -13.03 5.29 45.11
CA VAL A 448 -14.31 4.72 44.67
C VAL A 448 -14.49 3.35 45.30
N GLU A 449 -15.72 3.09 45.75
CA GLU A 449 -16.15 1.84 46.36
C GLU A 449 -17.23 1.19 45.49
N LEU A 450 -17.11 -0.12 45.23
CA LEU A 450 -18.07 -0.88 44.44
C LEU A 450 -18.97 -1.71 45.38
N HIS A 451 -20.28 -1.50 45.32
CA HIS A 451 -21.26 -2.05 46.27
C HIS A 451 -22.01 -3.27 45.75
N ARG A 452 -22.15 -3.45 44.42
CA ARG A 452 -22.87 -4.57 43.80
C ARG A 452 -21.96 -5.28 42.78
N ARG A 453 -21.87 -6.61 42.84
CA ARG A 453 -21.28 -7.45 41.78
C ARG A 453 -22.44 -8.23 41.17
N ASP A 454 -22.90 -7.83 39.99
CA ASP A 454 -23.81 -8.66 39.18
C ASP A 454 -22.97 -9.43 38.15
#